data_AF-A0A9E4R6K0-F1
#
_entry.id   AF-A0A9E4R6K0-F1
#
_cell.length_a   1.000
_cell.length_b   1.000
_cell.length_c   1.000
_cell.angle_alpha   90.00
_cell.angle_beta   90.00
_cell.angle_gamma   90.00
#
_symmetry.space_group_name_H-M   'P 1'
#
loop_
_entity.id
_entity.type
_entity.pdbx_description
1 polymer ?
#
loop_
_entity_poly.entity_id
_entity_poly.type
_entity_poly.pdbx_seq_one_letter_code
_entity_poly.pdbx_strand_id
1 'polypeptide(L)'
;SQGLFLVQRARDEAHRFAITFHRERRSKKSVESALDLVPGIGPKRKRLLLRKFGSLKGIQAASMEELAAVPGMTLKLARQVKNYV
;
A
#
# COMPACT_ATOMS: atom_id res chain seq x y z
N SER A 1 -25.39 -16.34 29.60
CA SER A 1 -24.46 -16.18 30.74
C SER A 1 -23.28 -15.32 30.31
N GLN A 2 -22.55 -14.72 31.26
CA GLN A 2 -21.36 -13.91 30.98
C GLN A 2 -20.26 -14.65 30.18
N GLY A 3 -20.15 -15.98 30.35
CA GLY A 3 -19.19 -16.79 29.61
C GLY A 3 -19.45 -16.85 28.10
N LEU A 4 -20.72 -16.87 27.67
CA LEU A 4 -21.07 -16.88 26.24
C LEU A 4 -20.66 -15.57 25.55
N PHE A 5 -20.78 -14.44 26.24
CA PHE A 5 -20.36 -13.13 25.73
C PHE A 5 -18.84 -13.02 25.55
N LEU A 6 -18.07 -13.61 26.46
CA LEU A 6 -16.61 -13.64 26.39
C LEU A 6 -16.12 -14.46 25.18
N VAL A 7 -16.73 -15.62 24.91
CA VAL A 7 -16.39 -16.46 23.76
C VAL A 7 -16.77 -15.78 22.45
N GLN A 8 -17.89 -15.05 22.39
CA GLN A 8 -18.27 -14.27 21.21
C GLN A 8 -17.25 -13.15 20.92
N ARG A 9 -16.85 -12.38 21.94
CA ARG A 9 -15.83 -11.35 21.76
C ARG A 9 -14.48 -11.90 21.28
N ALA A 10 -14.05 -13.04 21.81
CA ALA A 10 -12.81 -13.68 21.36
C ALA A 10 -12.90 -14.11 19.88
N ARG A 11 -14.06 -14.62 19.46
CA ARG A 11 -14.33 -14.98 18.05
C ARG A 11 -14.30 -13.75 17.15
N ASP A 12 -14.97 -12.68 17.55
CA ASP A 12 -15.05 -11.45 16.75
C ASP A 12 -13.67 -10.81 16.57
N GLU A 13 -12.84 -10.81 17.63
CA GLU A 13 -11.48 -10.28 17.54
C GLU A 13 -10.56 -11.15 16.67
N ALA A 14 -10.68 -12.48 16.77
CA ALA A 14 -9.98 -13.40 15.88
C ALA A 14 -10.39 -13.19 14.40
N HIS A 15 -11.69 -13.01 14.14
CA HIS A 15 -12.20 -12.76 12.79
C HIS A 15 -11.73 -11.40 12.26
N ARG A 16 -11.78 -10.35 13.11
CA ARG A 16 -11.26 -9.00 12.79
C ARG A 16 -9.78 -9.03 12.46
N PHE A 17 -8.98 -9.75 13.24
CA PHE A 17 -7.55 -9.91 13.01
C PHE A 17 -7.28 -10.62 11.68
N ALA A 18 -7.97 -11.73 11.41
CA ALA A 18 -7.83 -12.48 10.16
C ALA A 18 -8.19 -11.64 8.92
N ILE A 19 -9.30 -10.91 8.97
CA ILE A 19 -9.74 -10.02 7.88
C ILE A 19 -8.70 -8.90 7.65
N THR A 20 -8.24 -8.26 8.73
CA THR A 20 -7.28 -7.17 8.65
C THR A 20 -5.95 -7.65 8.05
N PHE A 21 -5.44 -8.78 8.53
CA PHE A 21 -4.22 -9.40 8.02
C PHE A 21 -4.31 -9.77 6.54
N HIS A 22 -5.41 -10.40 6.12
CA HIS A 22 -5.61 -10.74 4.70
C HIS A 22 -5.80 -9.48 3.83
N ARG A 23 -6.44 -8.44 4.35
CA ARG A 23 -6.61 -7.16 3.65
C ARG A 23 -5.28 -6.45 3.45
N GLU A 24 -4.41 -6.44 4.46
CA GLU A 24 -3.05 -5.91 4.34
C GLU A 24 -2.22 -6.69 3.32
N ARG A 25 -2.26 -8.02 3.37
CA ARG A 25 -1.52 -8.88 2.43
C ARG A 25 -2.04 -8.74 0.99
N ARG A 26 -3.36 -8.65 0.80
CA ARG A 26 -3.98 -8.44 -0.53
C ARG A 26 -3.66 -7.05 -1.06
N SER A 27 -3.75 -6.02 -0.21
CA SER A 27 -3.33 -4.66 -0.55
C SER A 27 -1.88 -4.64 -1.02
N LYS A 28 -0.95 -5.26 -0.28
CA LYS A 28 0.47 -5.37 -0.71
C LYS A 28 0.64 -6.02 -2.08
N LYS A 29 -0.14 -7.06 -2.42
CA LYS A 29 -0.13 -7.68 -3.76
C LYS A 29 -0.73 -6.81 -4.86
N SER A 30 -1.83 -6.10 -4.61
CA SER A 30 -2.42 -5.18 -5.61
C SER A 30 -1.54 -3.95 -5.84
N VAL A 31 -0.86 -3.49 -4.78
CA VAL A 31 0.14 -2.43 -4.82
C VAL A 31 1.31 -2.79 -5.74
N GLU A 32 1.70 -4.07 -5.76
CA GLU A 32 2.71 -4.53 -6.70
C GLU A 32 2.24 -4.38 -8.15
N SER A 33 1.01 -4.78 -8.46
CA SER A 33 0.47 -4.82 -9.82
C SER A 33 0.36 -3.47 -10.52
N ALA A 34 -0.01 -2.39 -9.83
CA ALA A 34 -0.23 -1.10 -10.51
C ALA A 34 1.08 -0.35 -10.81
N LEU A 35 2.04 -0.40 -9.89
CA LEU A 35 3.35 0.23 -10.08
C LEU A 35 4.21 -0.52 -11.12
N ASP A 36 3.97 -1.81 -11.31
CA ASP A 36 4.67 -2.61 -12.33
C ASP A 36 4.22 -2.28 -13.76
N LEU A 37 3.04 -1.68 -13.93
CA LEU A 37 2.54 -1.22 -15.23
C LEU A 37 3.15 0.12 -15.65
N VAL A 38 3.79 0.86 -14.73
CA VAL A 38 4.36 2.18 -15.02
C VAL A 38 5.68 2.03 -15.79
N PRO A 39 5.75 2.47 -17.06
CA PRO A 39 6.97 2.34 -17.84
C PRO A 39 8.12 3.14 -17.22
N GLY A 40 9.26 2.50 -16.98
CA GLY A 40 10.45 3.14 -16.38
C GLY A 40 10.54 3.09 -14.85
N ILE A 41 9.51 2.56 -14.16
CA ILE A 41 9.57 2.25 -12.73
C ILE A 41 10.06 0.81 -12.56
N GLY A 42 11.36 0.67 -12.26
CA GLY A 42 11.95 -0.62 -11.91
C GLY A 42 11.73 -1.01 -10.44
N PRO A 43 12.06 -2.26 -10.05
CA PRO A 43 11.83 -2.79 -8.70
C PRO A 43 12.55 -2.02 -7.59
N LYS A 44 13.67 -1.35 -7.91
CA LYS A 44 14.41 -0.48 -6.96
C LYS A 44 13.60 0.78 -6.61
N ARG A 45 13.06 1.48 -7.60
CA ARG A 45 12.26 2.71 -7.42
C ARG A 45 10.94 2.40 -6.73
N LYS A 46 10.28 1.32 -7.14
CA LYS A 46 9.07 0.79 -6.51
C LYS A 46 9.26 0.55 -5.01
N ARG A 47 10.31 -0.18 -4.61
CA ARG A 47 10.61 -0.41 -3.20
C ARG A 47 10.87 0.89 -2.43
N LEU A 48 11.54 1.86 -3.02
CA LEU A 48 11.77 3.16 -2.38
C LEU A 48 10.47 3.95 -2.17
N LEU A 49 9.59 3.98 -3.18
CA LEU A 49 8.27 4.60 -3.08
C LEU A 49 7.43 3.92 -1.99
N LEU A 50 7.37 2.58 -1.99
CA LEU A 50 6.63 1.84 -0.98
C LEU A 50 7.21 1.97 0.42
N ARG A 51 8.53 2.08 0.55
CA ARG A 51 9.18 2.31 1.84
C ARG A 51 8.88 3.71 2.37
N LYS A 52 8.81 4.73 1.51
CA LYS A 52 8.53 6.12 1.91
C LYS A 52 7.05 6.35 2.22
N PHE A 53 6.15 5.83 1.39
CA PHE A 53 4.71 6.12 1.47
C PHE A 53 3.87 4.97 2.06
N GLY A 54 4.47 3.81 2.29
CA GLY A 54 3.86 2.64 2.93
C GLY A 54 2.89 1.84 2.05
N SER A 55 2.05 2.51 1.27
CA SER A 55 1.02 1.89 0.44
C SER A 55 0.75 2.65 -0.85
N LEU A 56 0.04 2.00 -1.79
CA LEU A 56 -0.40 2.62 -3.04
C LEU A 56 -1.27 3.87 -2.78
N LYS A 57 -2.15 3.81 -1.77
CA LYS A 57 -2.94 4.96 -1.33
C LYS A 57 -2.06 6.09 -0.82
N GLY A 58 -0.98 5.77 -0.10
CA GLY A 58 0.00 6.77 0.33
C GLY A 58 0.68 7.45 -0.86
N ILE A 59 1.01 6.69 -1.91
CA ILE A 59 1.58 7.21 -3.16
C ILE A 59 0.56 8.07 -3.92
N GLN A 60 -0.72 7.65 -3.97
CA GLN A 60 -1.82 8.45 -4.54
C GLN A 60 -2.07 9.74 -3.77
N ALA A 61 -1.88 9.75 -2.45
CA ALA A 61 -2.06 10.95 -1.63
C ALA A 61 -0.85 11.90 -1.70
N ALA A 62 0.36 11.37 -1.93
CA ALA A 62 1.59 12.15 -1.99
C ALA A 62 1.59 13.22 -3.09
N SER A 63 2.30 14.33 -2.86
CA SER A 63 2.44 15.37 -3.86
C SER A 63 3.43 14.97 -4.96
N MET A 64 3.39 15.64 -6.12
CA MET A 64 4.35 15.40 -7.19
C MET A 64 5.79 15.67 -6.75
N GLU A 65 6.01 16.66 -5.89
CA GLU A 65 7.32 17.02 -5.35
C GLU A 65 7.84 15.93 -4.40
N GLU A 66 6.98 15.38 -3.55
CA GLU A 66 7.35 14.31 -2.62
C GLU A 66 7.74 13.01 -3.35
N LEU A 67 7.03 12.71 -4.45
CA LEU A 67 7.32 11.60 -5.34
C LEU A 67 8.64 11.81 -6.09
N ALA A 68 8.89 13.03 -6.58
CA ALA A 68 10.12 13.39 -7.27
C ALA A 68 11.34 13.44 -6.32
N ALA A 69 11.11 13.75 -5.03
CA ALA A 69 12.15 13.73 -4.00
C ALA A 69 12.64 12.33 -3.63
N VAL A 70 12.04 11.26 -4.16
CA VAL A 70 12.54 9.90 -3.96
C VAL A 70 13.81 9.69 -4.79
N PRO A 71 14.88 9.09 -4.23
CA PRO A 71 16.12 8.87 -4.95
C PRO A 71 15.92 8.12 -6.27
N GLY A 72 16.34 8.76 -7.37
CA GLY A 72 16.22 8.21 -8.72
C GLY A 72 14.85 8.40 -9.38
N MET A 73 13.92 9.12 -8.76
CA MET A 73 12.72 9.64 -9.42
C MET A 73 13.01 10.98 -10.10
N THR A 74 12.22 11.29 -11.12
CA THR A 74 12.19 12.60 -11.79
C THR A 74 10.76 13.11 -11.78
N LEU A 75 10.55 14.42 -12.01
CA LEU A 75 9.21 15.00 -12.13
C LEU A 75 8.36 14.31 -13.22
N LYS A 76 9.00 13.92 -14.33
CA LYS A 76 8.34 13.18 -15.42
C LYS A 76 7.83 11.81 -14.95
N LEU A 77 8.67 11.07 -14.22
CA LEU A 77 8.28 9.76 -13.66
C LEU A 77 7.23 9.90 -12.55
N ALA A 78 7.34 10.91 -11.69
CA ALA A 78 6.34 11.19 -10.66
C ALA A 78 4.95 11.45 -11.28
N ARG A 79 4.90 12.23 -12.37
CA ARG A 79 3.67 12.44 -13.14
C ARG A 79 3.14 11.16 -13.77
N GLN A 80 4.02 10.34 -14.36
CA GLN A 80 3.61 9.04 -14.91
C GLN A 80 3.04 8.13 -13.83
N VAL A 81 3.66 8.05 -12.66
CA VAL A 81 3.12 7.29 -11.52
C VAL A 81 1.70 7.78 -11.20
N LYS A 82 1.50 9.09 -11.01
CA LYS A 82 0.16 9.67 -10.73
C LYS A 82 -0.90 9.40 -11.80
N ASN A 83 -0.53 9.19 -13.05
CA ASN A 83 -1.48 8.88 -14.11
C ASN A 83 -1.95 7.41 -14.07
N TYR A 84 -1.12 6.51 -13.53
CA TYR A 84 -1.41 5.08 -13.46
C TYR A 84 -2.01 4.65 -12.12
N VAL A 85 -1.84 5.47 -11.09
CA VAL A 85 -2.28 5.17 -9.72
C VAL A 85 -3.50 6.00 -9.36
#